data_AF-A0A925K2G1-F1
#
_entry.id   AF-A0A925K2G1-F1
#
_cell.length_a   1.000
_cell.length_b   1.000
_cell.length_c   1.000
_cell.angle_alpha   90.00
_cell.angle_beta   90.00
_cell.angle_gamma   90.00
#
_symmetry.space_group_name_H-M   'P 1'
#
loop_
_entity.id
_entity.type
_entity.pdbx_description
1 polymer ?
#
loop_
_entity_poly.entity_id
_entity_poly.type
_entity_poly.pdbx_seq_one_letter_code
_entity_poly.pdbx_strand_id
1 'polypeptide(L)'
;MDYSNKIIEGLLQKFKPVLGSDYDKYKNHVYRVFLNCILLDKTKDNEELYAFAALFHDIGIWTNNTIDYLQPSIAEACKYLAENGKKDIIADITLMIYWHHKITRYSNRQLSIVEVFRKADWIDVSLGLIVFGLDQKQIKANRKIFPNLGFHLFLIKQIIKNLFQHPLNPLPMFKK
;
A
#
# COMPACT_ATOMS: atom_id res chain seq x y z
N MET A 1 -19.04 10.26 8.85
CA MET A 1 -18.60 8.85 8.81
C MET A 1 -17.22 8.82 9.41
N ASP A 2 -17.03 8.03 10.47
CA ASP A 2 -15.71 7.79 11.03
C ASP A 2 -14.98 6.85 10.07
N TYR A 3 -14.01 7.37 9.32
CA TYR A 3 -13.20 6.58 8.38
C TYR A 3 -12.03 5.88 9.09
N SER A 4 -11.94 6.02 10.43
CA SER A 4 -10.88 5.45 11.25
C SER A 4 -10.97 3.93 11.25
N ASN A 5 -9.94 3.29 10.69
CA ASN A 5 -9.76 1.86 10.81
C ASN A 5 -8.82 1.58 11.99
N LYS A 6 -9.30 0.83 12.98
CA LYS A 6 -8.55 0.56 14.22
C LYS A 6 -7.20 -0.13 13.99
N ILE A 7 -7.10 -0.98 12.96
CA ILE A 7 -5.84 -1.64 12.58
C ILE A 7 -4.87 -0.59 12.05
N ILE A 8 -5.32 0.25 11.12
CA ILE A 8 -4.49 1.31 10.53
C ILE A 8 -4.02 2.29 11.61
N GLU A 9 -4.93 2.90 12.37
CA GLU A 9 -4.54 3.88 13.40
C GLU A 9 -3.67 3.26 14.50
N GLY A 10 -4.08 2.10 15.02
CA GLY A 10 -3.39 1.47 16.15
C GLY A 10 -1.98 1.01 15.82
N LEU A 11 -1.76 0.51 14.61
CA LEU A 11 -0.46 -0.01 14.20
C LEU A 11 0.43 1.04 13.56
N LEU A 12 -0.12 1.95 12.76
CA LEU A 12 0.69 2.95 12.11
C LEU A 12 1.37 3.86 13.12
N GLN A 13 0.70 4.14 14.25
CA GLN A 13 1.26 4.88 15.37
C GLN A 13 2.58 4.28 15.89
N LYS A 14 2.77 2.94 15.82
CA LYS A 14 4.03 2.27 16.21
C LYS A 14 5.18 2.60 15.26
N PHE A 15 4.88 2.89 14.00
CA PHE A 15 5.86 3.30 13.00
C PHE A 15 6.13 4.81 12.98
N LYS A 16 5.44 5.60 13.81
CA LYS A 16 5.66 7.05 13.90
C LYS A 16 7.13 7.46 14.13
N PRO A 17 7.91 6.79 14.99
CA PRO A 17 9.33 7.12 15.17
C PRO A 17 10.17 6.95 13.91
N VAL A 18 9.90 5.91 13.09
CA VAL A 18 10.67 5.65 11.86
C VAL A 18 10.18 6.47 10.68
N LEU A 19 8.88 6.76 10.61
CA LEU A 19 8.27 7.61 9.58
C LEU A 19 8.62 9.09 9.78
N GLY A 20 8.76 9.55 11.02
CA GLY A 20 9.11 10.94 11.32
C GLY A 20 8.16 11.95 10.64
N SER A 21 8.73 12.88 9.86
CA SER A 21 7.97 13.88 9.09
C SER A 21 7.12 13.29 7.97
N ASP A 22 7.31 12.02 7.62
CA ASP A 22 6.55 11.32 6.59
C ASP A 22 5.34 10.57 7.15
N TYR A 23 5.08 10.67 8.47
CA TYR A 23 3.97 9.98 9.11
C TYR A 23 2.62 10.27 8.44
N ASP A 24 2.22 11.55 8.34
CA ASP A 24 0.89 11.89 7.83
C ASP A 24 0.76 11.66 6.31
N LYS A 25 1.84 11.85 5.54
CA LYS A 25 1.80 11.58 4.09
C LYS A 25 1.67 10.09 3.81
N TYR A 26 2.37 9.25 4.58
CA TYR A 26 2.23 7.80 4.46
C TYR A 26 0.87 7.32 4.96
N LYS A 27 0.40 7.79 6.13
CA LYS A 27 -0.95 7.50 6.64
C LYS A 27 -2.02 7.80 5.60
N ASN A 28 -1.96 8.97 4.97
CA ASN A 28 -2.95 9.34 3.98
C ASN A 28 -2.89 8.44 2.74
N HIS A 29 -1.70 8.01 2.32
CA HIS A 29 -1.56 7.03 1.25
C HIS A 29 -2.18 5.67 1.63
N VAL A 30 -1.85 5.14 2.81
CA VAL A 30 -2.45 3.92 3.37
C VAL A 30 -3.98 3.98 3.31
N TYR A 31 -4.59 5.08 3.75
CA TYR A 31 -6.04 5.24 3.71
C TYR A 31 -6.61 5.36 2.29
N ARG A 32 -5.93 6.06 1.37
CA ARG A 32 -6.40 6.15 -0.02
C ARG A 32 -6.41 4.77 -0.67
N VAL A 33 -5.36 3.98 -0.50
CA VAL A 33 -5.29 2.59 -1.00
C VAL A 33 -6.38 1.73 -0.35
N PHE A 34 -6.47 1.74 0.99
CA PHE A 34 -7.50 0.99 1.71
C PHE A 34 -8.92 1.32 1.22
N LEU A 35 -9.27 2.62 1.13
CA LEU A 35 -10.59 3.03 0.67
C LEU A 35 -10.84 2.68 -0.80
N ASN A 36 -9.81 2.70 -1.65
CA ASN A 36 -9.93 2.22 -3.02
C ASN A 36 -10.23 0.70 -3.06
N CYS A 37 -9.63 -0.10 -2.17
CA CYS A 37 -10.01 -1.51 -2.03
C CYS A 37 -11.50 -1.66 -1.67
N ILE A 38 -12.00 -0.87 -0.70
CA ILE A 38 -13.42 -0.90 -0.30
C ILE A 38 -14.36 -0.44 -1.43
N LEU A 39 -13.87 0.43 -2.33
CA LEU A 39 -14.62 0.80 -3.51
C LEU A 39 -14.71 -0.35 -4.53
N LEU A 40 -13.60 -1.09 -4.73
CA LEU A 40 -13.47 -2.18 -5.69
C LEU A 40 -14.10 -3.51 -5.23
N ASP A 41 -14.08 -3.79 -3.94
CA ASP A 41 -14.56 -5.03 -3.34
C ASP A 41 -15.54 -4.71 -2.20
N LYS A 42 -16.76 -5.26 -2.32
CA LYS A 42 -17.84 -5.07 -1.34
C LYS A 42 -17.90 -6.19 -0.30
N THR A 43 -17.01 -7.17 -0.40
CA THR A 43 -16.88 -8.28 0.54
C THR A 43 -16.29 -7.78 1.85
N LYS A 44 -17.14 -7.70 2.89
CA LYS A 44 -16.74 -7.17 4.19
C LYS A 44 -15.64 -7.98 4.88
N ASP A 45 -15.59 -9.28 4.62
CA ASP A 45 -14.61 -10.17 5.23
C ASP A 45 -13.17 -9.86 4.78
N ASN A 46 -13.01 -9.19 3.63
CA ASN A 46 -11.69 -8.81 3.10
C ASN A 46 -11.16 -7.49 3.68
N GLU A 47 -11.97 -6.71 4.41
CA GLU A 47 -11.55 -5.39 4.90
C GLU A 47 -10.35 -5.46 5.86
N GLU A 48 -10.28 -6.50 6.70
CA GLU A 48 -9.14 -6.72 7.58
C GLU A 48 -7.84 -6.96 6.78
N LEU A 49 -7.92 -7.80 5.74
CA LEU A 49 -6.79 -8.10 4.86
C LEU A 49 -6.28 -6.83 4.16
N TYR A 50 -7.19 -6.03 3.63
CA TYR A 50 -6.84 -4.77 2.98
C TYR A 50 -6.23 -3.75 3.94
N ALA A 51 -6.70 -3.69 5.19
CA ALA A 51 -6.13 -2.79 6.20
C ALA A 51 -4.67 -3.18 6.54
N PHE A 52 -4.39 -4.47 6.72
CA PHE A 52 -3.03 -4.95 6.94
C PHE A 52 -2.13 -4.71 5.72
N ALA A 53 -2.57 -5.12 4.52
CA ALA A 53 -1.78 -4.92 3.31
C ALA A 53 -1.49 -3.43 3.04
N ALA A 54 -2.50 -2.56 3.18
CA ALA A 54 -2.34 -1.13 2.98
C ALA A 54 -1.32 -0.54 3.96
N LEU A 55 -1.35 -0.94 5.24
CA LEU A 55 -0.41 -0.43 6.23
C LEU A 55 1.04 -0.86 5.97
N PHE A 56 1.25 -2.10 5.51
CA PHE A 56 2.59 -2.66 5.40
C PHE A 56 3.24 -2.52 4.03
N HIS A 57 2.48 -2.40 2.92
CA HIS A 57 3.05 -2.61 1.58
C HIS A 57 4.28 -1.75 1.24
N ASP A 58 4.31 -0.52 1.73
CA ASP A 58 5.36 0.48 1.47
C ASP A 58 6.23 0.79 2.70
N ILE A 59 5.95 0.20 3.88
CA ILE A 59 6.63 0.59 5.13
C ILE A 59 8.14 0.34 5.08
N GLY A 60 8.55 -0.65 4.29
CA GLY A 60 9.94 -0.99 4.01
C GLY A 60 10.79 0.17 3.49
N ILE A 61 10.16 1.19 2.89
CA ILE A 61 10.86 2.40 2.45
C ILE A 61 11.52 3.10 3.63
N TRP A 62 10.86 3.12 4.78
CA TRP A 62 11.35 3.80 5.98
C TRP A 62 12.11 2.86 6.91
N THR A 63 11.62 1.64 7.15
CA THR A 63 12.29 0.70 8.07
C THR A 63 13.67 0.28 7.58
N ASN A 64 13.87 0.25 6.26
CA ASN A 64 15.13 -0.16 5.64
C ASN A 64 15.77 0.92 4.76
N ASN A 65 15.21 2.13 4.73
CA ASN A 65 15.74 3.29 3.99
C ASN A 65 16.09 2.96 2.51
N THR A 66 15.22 2.21 1.83
CA THR A 66 15.45 1.68 0.48
C THR A 66 14.19 1.75 -0.39
N ILE A 67 14.34 1.92 -1.70
CA ILE A 67 13.21 1.76 -2.63
C ILE A 67 13.04 0.31 -3.11
N ASP A 68 13.96 -0.59 -2.78
CA ASP A 68 13.78 -2.05 -2.92
C ASP A 68 13.11 -2.62 -1.67
N TYR A 69 11.91 -2.12 -1.40
CA TYR A 69 11.26 -2.24 -0.09
C TYR A 69 10.34 -3.44 0.03
N LEU A 70 10.05 -4.19 -1.04
CA LEU A 70 9.03 -5.25 -1.00
C LEU A 70 9.35 -6.33 0.05
N GLN A 71 10.59 -6.83 0.07
CA GLN A 71 10.99 -7.83 1.07
C GLN A 71 11.01 -7.26 2.49
N PRO A 72 11.58 -6.06 2.74
CA PRO A 72 11.40 -5.35 4.01
C PRO A 72 9.95 -5.23 4.48
N SER A 73 9.04 -4.76 3.63
CA SER A 73 7.61 -4.61 3.94
C SER A 73 6.95 -5.95 4.28
N ILE A 74 7.24 -6.99 3.50
CA ILE A 74 6.74 -8.36 3.75
C ILE A 74 7.28 -8.87 5.10
N ALA A 75 8.56 -8.66 5.39
CA ALA A 75 9.18 -9.12 6.64
C ALA A 75 8.51 -8.47 7.87
N GLU A 76 8.25 -7.16 7.83
CA GLU A 76 7.53 -6.44 8.89
C GLU A 76 6.09 -6.95 9.06
N ALA A 77 5.38 -7.17 7.95
CA ALA A 77 4.03 -7.73 7.98
C ALA A 77 4.02 -9.15 8.59
N CYS A 78 4.87 -10.04 8.09
CA CYS A 78 4.98 -11.42 8.55
C CYS A 78 5.32 -11.50 10.03
N LYS A 79 6.29 -10.70 10.49
CA LYS A 79 6.68 -10.62 11.90
C LYS A 79 5.49 -10.22 12.76
N TYR A 80 4.84 -9.11 12.43
CA TYR A 80 3.69 -8.62 13.19
C TYR A 80 2.55 -9.65 13.23
N LEU A 81 2.18 -10.21 12.09
CA LEU A 81 1.07 -11.17 11.98
C LEU A 81 1.36 -12.45 12.76
N ALA A 82 2.60 -12.96 12.71
CA ALA A 82 3.02 -14.14 13.44
C ALA A 82 3.00 -13.93 14.96
N GLU A 83 3.49 -12.78 15.44
CA GLU A 83 3.49 -12.41 16.86
C GLU A 83 2.06 -12.19 17.42
N ASN A 84 1.10 -11.86 16.56
CA ASN A 84 -0.30 -11.58 16.94
C ASN A 84 -1.27 -12.71 16.57
N GLY A 85 -0.78 -13.92 16.31
CA GLY A 85 -1.61 -15.11 16.10
C GLY A 85 -2.39 -15.13 14.78
N LYS A 86 -2.00 -14.32 13.80
CA LYS A 86 -2.66 -14.18 12.48
C LYS A 86 -1.84 -14.82 11.35
N LYS A 87 -1.33 -16.03 11.60
CA LYS A 87 -0.46 -16.74 10.64
C LYS A 87 -1.18 -17.20 9.37
N ASP A 88 -2.48 -17.43 9.47
CA ASP A 88 -3.38 -17.86 8.41
C ASP A 88 -3.46 -16.86 7.25
N ILE A 89 -3.35 -15.55 7.53
CA ILE A 89 -3.44 -14.50 6.50
C ILE A 89 -2.09 -14.05 5.93
N ILE A 90 -0.97 -14.58 6.44
CA ILE A 90 0.38 -14.16 6.02
C ILE A 90 0.58 -14.33 4.50
N ALA A 91 0.10 -15.43 3.93
CA ALA A 91 0.23 -15.69 2.51
C ALA A 91 -0.48 -14.62 1.67
N ASP A 92 -1.70 -14.25 2.07
CA ASP A 92 -2.51 -13.25 1.37
C ASP A 92 -1.89 -11.86 1.43
N ILE A 93 -1.44 -11.43 2.63
CA ILE A 93 -0.76 -10.14 2.80
C ILE A 93 0.55 -10.11 2.00
N THR A 94 1.33 -11.18 2.04
CA THR A 94 2.58 -11.30 1.27
C THR A 94 2.33 -11.15 -0.22
N LEU A 95 1.29 -11.79 -0.76
CA LEU A 95 0.98 -11.72 -2.19
C LEU A 95 0.46 -10.34 -2.60
N MET A 96 -0.37 -9.69 -1.77
CA MET A 96 -0.80 -8.31 -2.01
C MET A 96 0.40 -7.35 -2.05
N ILE A 97 1.30 -7.43 -1.06
CA ILE A 97 2.50 -6.59 -1.01
C ILE A 97 3.45 -6.94 -2.16
N TYR A 98 3.67 -8.21 -2.50
CA TYR A 98 4.62 -8.53 -3.54
C TYR A 98 4.17 -8.09 -4.95
N TRP A 99 2.86 -8.17 -5.23
CA TRP A 99 2.32 -7.97 -6.57
C TRP A 99 1.64 -6.61 -6.82
N HIS A 100 1.58 -5.69 -5.86
CA HIS A 100 0.84 -4.42 -6.04
C HIS A 100 1.35 -3.54 -7.19
N HIS A 101 2.65 -3.57 -7.50
CA HIS A 101 3.24 -2.90 -8.68
C HIS A 101 3.25 -3.75 -9.95
N LYS A 102 2.57 -4.90 -9.97
CA LYS A 102 2.47 -5.70 -11.20
C LYS A 102 1.76 -4.88 -12.27
N ILE A 103 2.42 -4.74 -13.42
CA ILE A 103 1.93 -3.89 -14.53
C ILE A 103 0.70 -4.53 -15.18
N THR A 104 0.74 -5.84 -15.35
CA THR A 104 -0.35 -6.63 -15.93
C THR A 104 -1.32 -7.11 -14.85
N ARG A 105 -2.53 -7.50 -15.27
CA ARG A 105 -3.52 -8.11 -14.38
C ARG A 105 -2.91 -9.31 -13.66
N TYR A 106 -3.16 -9.40 -12.35
CA TYR A 106 -2.95 -10.62 -11.59
C TYR A 106 -4.09 -11.60 -11.91
N SER A 107 -3.76 -12.73 -12.54
CA SER A 107 -4.73 -13.62 -13.20
C SER A 107 -5.23 -14.79 -12.35
N ASN A 108 -4.66 -15.01 -11.16
CA ASN A 108 -5.13 -16.08 -10.28
C ASN A 108 -6.51 -15.71 -9.72
N ARG A 109 -7.55 -16.35 -10.27
CA ARG A 109 -8.95 -16.09 -9.93
C ARG A 109 -9.30 -16.47 -8.48
N GLN A 110 -8.56 -17.39 -7.87
CA GLN A 110 -8.76 -17.79 -6.48
C GLN A 110 -8.25 -16.74 -5.48
N LEU A 111 -7.47 -15.76 -5.96
CA LEU A 111 -6.85 -14.72 -5.14
C LEU A 111 -7.24 -13.33 -5.68
N SER A 112 -8.54 -13.08 -5.79
CA SER A 112 -9.10 -11.81 -6.28
C SER A 112 -8.63 -10.61 -5.46
N ILE A 113 -8.41 -10.79 -4.15
CA ILE A 113 -7.91 -9.75 -3.23
C ILE A 113 -6.57 -9.15 -3.69
N VAL A 114 -5.70 -9.94 -4.33
CA VAL A 114 -4.40 -9.48 -4.84
C VAL A 114 -4.59 -8.52 -6.02
N GLU A 115 -5.51 -8.84 -6.93
CA GLU A 115 -5.85 -7.95 -8.05
C GLU A 115 -6.58 -6.69 -7.57
N VAL A 116 -7.42 -6.80 -6.54
CA VAL A 116 -8.08 -5.64 -5.93
C VAL A 116 -7.04 -4.70 -5.33
N PHE A 117 -6.11 -5.21 -4.53
CA PHE A 117 -5.08 -4.41 -3.89
C PHE A 117 -4.15 -3.76 -4.91
N ARG A 118 -3.72 -4.52 -5.94
CA ARG A 118 -2.96 -3.99 -7.08
C ARG A 118 -3.69 -2.81 -7.73
N LYS A 119 -4.96 -2.98 -8.08
CA LYS A 119 -5.76 -1.89 -8.68
C LYS A 119 -5.88 -0.69 -7.74
N ALA A 120 -6.12 -0.92 -6.45
CA ALA A 120 -6.30 0.12 -5.45
C ALA A 120 -5.06 1.00 -5.30
N ASP A 121 -3.87 0.39 -5.30
CA ASP A 121 -2.60 1.10 -5.29
C ASP A 121 -2.37 1.87 -6.60
N TRP A 122 -2.57 1.23 -7.76
CA TRP A 122 -2.48 1.88 -9.08
C TRP A 122 -3.40 3.10 -9.22
N ILE A 123 -4.58 3.08 -8.60
CA ILE A 123 -5.46 4.25 -8.53
C ILE A 123 -4.77 5.39 -7.76
N ASP A 124 -4.13 5.12 -6.63
CA ASP A 124 -3.48 6.17 -5.85
C ASP A 124 -2.19 6.70 -6.50
N VAL A 125 -1.28 5.81 -6.93
CA VAL A 125 0.01 6.18 -7.51
C VAL A 125 -0.12 6.87 -8.88
N SER A 126 -1.22 6.62 -9.59
CA SER A 126 -1.59 7.37 -10.80
C SER A 126 -2.32 8.69 -10.52
N LEU A 127 -2.44 9.10 -9.25
CA LEU A 127 -3.22 10.27 -8.81
C LEU A 127 -4.70 10.21 -9.21
N GLY A 128 -5.25 9.02 -9.46
CA GLY A 128 -6.61 8.80 -9.92
C GLY A 128 -6.79 8.92 -11.44
N LEU A 129 -5.71 8.89 -12.23
CA LEU A 129 -5.79 8.85 -13.70
C LEU A 129 -6.23 7.46 -14.21
N ILE A 130 -5.87 6.40 -13.48
CA ILE A 130 -6.33 5.03 -13.74
C ILE A 130 -7.35 4.68 -12.66
N VAL A 131 -8.56 4.26 -13.05
CA VAL A 131 -9.69 4.09 -12.11
C VAL A 131 -10.38 2.73 -12.13
N PHE A 132 -10.03 1.84 -13.06
CA PHE A 132 -10.55 0.47 -13.16
C PHE A 132 -12.09 0.32 -13.07
N GLY A 133 -12.83 1.30 -13.60
CA GLY A 133 -14.29 1.31 -13.61
C GLY A 133 -14.94 1.93 -12.36
N LEU A 134 -14.17 2.45 -11.40
CA LEU A 134 -14.71 3.21 -10.27
C LEU A 134 -15.19 4.61 -10.67
N ASP A 135 -16.15 5.13 -9.91
CA ASP A 135 -16.58 6.52 -10.02
C ASP A 135 -15.49 7.49 -9.53
N GLN A 136 -15.04 8.36 -10.44
CA GLN A 136 -14.05 9.39 -10.15
C GLN A 136 -14.48 10.32 -9.00
N LYS A 137 -15.78 10.54 -8.79
CA LYS A 137 -16.27 11.37 -7.68
C LYS A 137 -15.91 10.77 -6.33
N GLN A 138 -16.01 9.45 -6.19
CA GLN A 138 -15.65 8.74 -4.95
C GLN A 138 -14.14 8.80 -4.70
N ILE A 139 -13.33 8.58 -5.73
CA ILE A 139 -11.86 8.69 -5.64
C ILE A 139 -11.45 10.12 -5.23
N LYS A 140 -12.04 11.14 -5.87
CA LYS A 140 -11.78 12.55 -5.54
C LYS A 140 -12.21 12.89 -4.11
N ALA A 141 -13.33 12.36 -3.63
CA ALA A 141 -13.76 12.53 -2.26
C ALA A 141 -12.77 11.94 -1.26
N ASN A 142 -12.31 10.70 -1.47
CA ASN A 142 -11.29 10.05 -0.63
C ASN A 142 -9.99 10.86 -0.61
N ARG A 143 -9.53 11.35 -1.77
CA ARG A 143 -8.31 12.18 -1.89
C ARG A 143 -8.45 13.55 -1.21
N LYS A 144 -9.66 14.10 -1.11
CA LYS A 144 -9.94 15.33 -0.36
C LYS A 144 -9.87 15.10 1.16
N ILE A 145 -10.36 13.95 1.63
CA ILE A 145 -10.29 13.58 3.05
C ILE A 145 -8.85 13.26 3.46
N PHE A 146 -8.13 12.51 2.61
CA PHE A 146 -6.75 12.08 2.83
C PHE A 146 -5.80 12.73 1.80
N PRO A 147 -5.45 14.03 1.97
CA PRO A 147 -4.64 14.76 1.02
C PRO A 147 -3.25 14.13 0.83
N ASN A 148 -2.62 14.37 -0.32
CA ASN A 148 -1.37 13.71 -0.66
C ASN A 148 -0.19 14.06 0.26
N LEU A 149 -0.16 15.29 0.80
CA LEU A 149 0.90 15.80 1.68
C LEU A 149 2.34 15.54 1.17
N GLY A 150 2.52 15.56 -0.15
CA GLY A 150 3.82 15.38 -0.80
C GLY A 150 4.31 13.94 -0.93
N PHE A 151 3.46 12.93 -0.71
CA PHE A 151 3.83 11.51 -0.86
C PHE A 151 4.39 11.18 -2.25
N HIS A 152 3.78 11.65 -3.34
CA HIS A 152 4.30 11.35 -4.69
C HIS A 152 5.65 12.03 -4.96
N LEU A 153 5.83 13.26 -4.46
CA LEU A 153 7.12 13.95 -4.55
C LEU A 153 8.20 13.21 -3.74
N PHE A 154 7.83 12.64 -2.60
CA PHE A 154 8.72 11.77 -1.83
C PHE A 154 9.13 10.53 -2.63
N LEU A 155 8.18 9.80 -3.24
CA LEU A 155 8.49 8.63 -4.07
C LEU A 155 9.44 8.98 -5.23
N ILE A 156 9.18 10.09 -5.94
CA ILE A 156 10.05 10.56 -7.03
C ILE A 156 11.48 10.81 -6.53
N LYS A 157 11.66 11.46 -5.37
CA LYS A 157 12.99 11.69 -4.78
C LYS A 157 13.71 10.38 -4.46
N GLN A 158 13.01 9.40 -3.89
CA GLN A 158 13.60 8.10 -3.56
C GLN A 158 14.00 7.32 -4.81
N ILE A 159 13.17 7.35 -5.86
CA ILE A 159 13.48 6.74 -7.16
C ILE A 159 14.70 7.41 -7.81
N ILE A 160 14.77 8.75 -7.82
CA ILE A 160 15.92 9.49 -8.35
C ILE A 160 17.20 9.13 -7.58
N LYS A 161 17.13 9.10 -6.25
CA LYS A 161 18.27 8.68 -5.41
C LYS A 161 18.73 7.27 -5.76
N ASN A 162 17.80 6.34 -5.94
CA ASN A 162 18.10 4.96 -6.30
C ASN A 162 18.68 4.84 -7.72
N LEU A 163 18.19 5.62 -8.68
CA LEU A 163 18.71 5.66 -10.06
C LEU A 163 20.21 5.98 -10.10
N PHE A 164 20.69 6.90 -9.25
CA PHE A 164 22.12 7.22 -9.16
C PHE A 164 22.97 6.08 -8.59
N GLN A 165 22.40 5.23 -7.73
CA GLN A 165 23.10 4.10 -7.11
C GLN A 165 22.99 2.82 -7.94
N HIS A 166 21.87 2.64 -8.64
CA HIS A 166 21.49 1.42 -9.35
C HIS A 166 20.89 1.73 -10.74
N PRO A 167 21.68 2.22 -11.70
CA PRO A 167 21.17 2.73 -12.98
C PRO A 167 20.49 1.65 -13.86
N LEU A 168 20.88 0.38 -13.70
CA LEU A 168 20.30 -0.75 -14.44
C LEU A 168 19.03 -1.31 -13.79
N ASN A 169 18.74 -0.93 -12.53
CA ASN A 169 17.55 -1.37 -11.80
C ASN A 169 17.01 -0.25 -10.90
N PRO A 170 16.57 0.89 -11.47
CA PRO A 170 16.14 2.06 -10.69
C PRO A 170 14.78 1.87 -10.01
N LEU A 171 14.00 0.87 -10.42
CA LEU A 171 12.61 0.63 -10.04
C LEU A 171 12.40 -0.83 -9.60
N PRO A 172 13.08 -1.29 -8.53
CA PRO A 172 13.13 -2.70 -8.12
C PRO A 172 11.77 -3.26 -7.64
N MET A 173 10.86 -2.38 -7.23
CA MET A 173 9.51 -2.74 -6.77
C MET A 173 8.60 -3.22 -7.91
N PHE A 174 8.85 -2.84 -9.17
CA PHE A 174 7.98 -3.23 -10.27
C PHE A 174 8.07 -4.73 -10.58
N LYS A 175 6.91 -5.32 -10.88
CA LYS A 175 6.80 -6.73 -11.30
C LYS A 175 6.20 -6.83 -12.70
N LYS A 176 6.72 -7.78 -13.47
CA LYS A 176 6.22 -8.11 -14.81
C LYS A 176 4.95 -8.96 -14.71
#